data_AF-X1E341-F1
#
_entry.id   AF-X1E341-F1
#
_cell.length_a   1.000
_cell.length_b   1.000
_cell.length_c   1.000
_cell.angle_alpha   90.00
_cell.angle_beta   90.00
_cell.angle_gamma   90.00
#
_symmetry.space_group_name_H-M   'P 1'
#
loop_
_entity.id
_entity.type
_entity.pdbx_description
1 polymer ?
#
loop_
_entity_poly.entity_id
_entity_poly.type
_entity_poly.pdbx_seq_one_letter_code
_entity_poly.pdbx_strand_id
1 'polypeptide(L)'
;IVGGPLIEYSGSGLAIYRLMKNMLMFTVPFFLIIVFIGGLRFDGIHLLYGGLKYIGLVALMTVIRNTNPRVRIDQAVKFFWGPMTVIAIIAIILALLGR
;
A
#
# COMPACT_ATOMS: atom_id res chain seq x y z
N ILE A 1 0.85 -20.80 12.36
CA ILE A 1 -0.44 -21.01 11.68
C ILE A 1 -0.11 -21.19 10.20
N VAL A 2 -0.29 -22.41 9.69
CA VAL A 2 -0.05 -22.77 8.27
C VAL A 2 -1.14 -22.09 7.43
N GLY A 3 -0.76 -21.62 6.24
CA GLY A 3 -1.34 -20.43 5.60
C GLY A 3 -2.79 -20.52 5.14
N GLY A 4 -3.75 -20.36 6.05
CA GLY A 4 -5.15 -19.99 5.77
C GLY A 4 -5.81 -20.77 4.63
N PRO A 5 -6.72 -20.15 3.85
CA PRO A 5 -7.39 -20.80 2.72
C PRO A 5 -6.44 -21.24 1.60
N LEU A 6 -5.19 -20.76 1.58
CA LEU A 6 -4.25 -21.00 0.48
C LEU A 6 -3.80 -22.45 0.38
N ILE A 7 -3.95 -23.21 1.45
CA ILE A 7 -3.55 -24.62 1.50
C ILE A 7 -4.57 -25.56 0.86
N GLU A 8 -5.81 -25.09 0.67
CA GLU A 8 -6.90 -25.87 0.11
C GLU A 8 -6.93 -25.80 -1.43
N TYR A 9 -6.33 -24.76 -2.00
CA TYR A 9 -6.30 -24.55 -3.45
C TYR A 9 -5.04 -25.15 -4.10
N SER A 10 -5.22 -25.81 -5.24
CA SER A 10 -4.15 -26.34 -6.08
C SER A 10 -4.09 -25.63 -7.44
N GLY A 11 -2.96 -25.77 -8.14
CA GLY A 11 -2.78 -25.41 -9.55
C GLY A 11 -3.29 -24.01 -9.94
N SER A 12 -4.43 -23.98 -10.64
CA SER A 12 -5.05 -22.77 -11.18
C SER A 12 -5.61 -21.83 -10.11
N GLY A 13 -6.27 -22.36 -9.07
CA GLY A 13 -6.84 -21.55 -7.99
C GLY A 13 -5.76 -20.81 -7.20
N LEU A 14 -4.64 -21.50 -6.94
CA LEU A 14 -3.47 -20.89 -6.30
C LEU A 14 -2.83 -19.81 -7.20
N ALA A 15 -2.78 -20.03 -8.51
CA ALA A 15 -2.24 -19.06 -9.47
C ALA A 15 -3.07 -17.77 -9.50
N ILE A 16 -4.40 -17.88 -9.56
CA ILE A 16 -5.32 -16.72 -9.53
C ILE A 16 -5.13 -15.93 -8.23
N TYR A 17 -5.07 -16.61 -7.08
CA TYR A 17 -4.85 -15.93 -5.81
C TYR A 17 -3.51 -15.18 -5.76
N ARG A 18 -2.43 -15.83 -6.24
CA ARG A 18 -1.11 -15.20 -6.31
C ARG A 18 -1.11 -14.00 -7.24
N LEU A 19 -1.82 -14.08 -8.38
CA LEU A 19 -2.00 -12.97 -9.30
C LEU A 19 -2.70 -11.80 -8.60
N MET A 20 -3.83 -12.03 -7.93
CA MET A 20 -4.53 -10.99 -7.17
C MET A 20 -3.64 -10.33 -6.13
N LYS A 21 -2.85 -11.12 -5.38
CA LYS A 21 -1.92 -10.57 -4.38
C LYS A 21 -0.79 -9.76 -5.01
N ASN A 22 -0.33 -10.15 -6.20
CA ASN A 22 0.66 -9.38 -6.95
C ASN A 22 0.06 -8.09 -7.54
N MET A 23 -1.20 -8.11 -7.98
CA MET A 23 -1.91 -6.91 -8.43
C MET A 23 -2.02 -5.87 -7.31
N LEU A 24 -2.09 -6.29 -6.03
CA LEU A 24 -2.06 -5.36 -4.90
C LEU A 24 -0.74 -4.57 -4.82
N MET A 25 0.39 -5.20 -5.14
CA MET A 25 1.71 -4.55 -5.15
C MET A 25 1.82 -3.49 -6.24
N PHE A 26 1.01 -3.58 -7.30
CA PHE A 26 0.86 -2.54 -8.32
C PHE A 26 -0.16 -1.46 -7.90
N THR A 27 -1.32 -1.90 -7.42
CA THR A 27 -2.48 -1.02 -7.19
C THR A 27 -2.27 -0.06 -6.02
N VAL A 28 -1.65 -0.53 -4.93
CA VAL A 28 -1.38 0.30 -3.74
C VAL A 28 -0.48 1.50 -4.06
N PRO A 29 0.71 1.34 -4.66
CA PRO A 29 1.55 2.49 -4.97
C PRO A 29 0.90 3.41 -6.01
N PHE A 30 0.19 2.85 -6.99
CA PHE A 30 -0.53 3.66 -7.97
C PHE A 30 -1.61 4.54 -7.32
N PHE A 31 -2.40 3.97 -6.40
CA PHE A 31 -3.42 4.70 -5.65
C PHE A 31 -2.83 5.83 -4.79
N LEU A 32 -1.70 5.57 -4.11
CA LEU A 32 -1.01 6.59 -3.31
C LEU A 32 -0.54 7.78 -4.15
N ILE A 33 -0.03 7.53 -5.35
CA ILE A 33 0.42 8.60 -6.25
C ILE A 33 -0.74 9.50 -6.65
N ILE A 34 -1.90 8.89 -6.97
CA ILE A 34 -3.10 9.62 -7.38
C ILE A 34 -3.63 10.49 -6.26
N VAL A 35 -3.81 9.93 -5.07
CA VAL A 35 -4.50 10.63 -3.97
C VAL A 35 -3.59 11.63 -3.26
N PHE A 36 -2.31 11.29 -3.05
CA PHE A 36 -1.42 12.08 -2.19
C PHE A 36 -0.30 12.81 -2.93
N ILE A 37 0.16 12.33 -4.10
CA ILE A 37 1.35 12.86 -4.81
C ILE A 37 0.97 13.64 -6.08
N GLY A 38 -0.29 14.09 -6.16
CA GLY A 38 -0.80 14.95 -7.23
C GLY A 38 -0.98 14.26 -8.58
N GLY A 39 -1.13 12.94 -8.61
CA GLY A 39 -1.44 12.18 -9.81
C GLY A 39 -0.28 12.02 -10.81
N LEU A 40 -0.65 11.46 -11.96
CA LEU A 40 0.25 11.24 -13.10
C LEU A 40 -0.14 12.19 -14.22
N ARG A 41 0.80 13.06 -14.59
CA ARG A 41 0.66 13.94 -15.76
C ARG A 41 1.44 13.33 -16.91
N PHE A 42 0.79 13.22 -18.06
CA PHE A 42 1.34 12.57 -19.25
C PHE A 42 1.89 13.59 -20.28
N ASP A 43 2.20 14.81 -19.83
CA ASP A 43 2.71 15.88 -20.69
C ASP A 43 4.25 15.91 -20.70
N GLY A 44 4.87 15.62 -21.85
CA GLY A 44 6.31 15.81 -22.07
C GLY A 44 7.19 15.18 -20.98
N ILE A 45 8.03 16.01 -20.33
CA ILE A 45 8.98 15.57 -19.29
C ILE A 45 8.25 15.05 -18.04
N HIS A 46 7.00 15.45 -17.80
CA HIS A 46 6.22 14.97 -16.66
C HIS A 46 5.89 13.48 -16.74
N LEU A 47 5.90 12.89 -17.95
CA LEU A 47 5.78 11.44 -18.14
C LEU A 47 6.95 10.70 -17.47
N LEU A 48 8.18 11.18 -17.66
CA LEU A 48 9.38 10.62 -17.03
C LEU A 48 9.31 10.74 -15.51
N TYR A 49 8.92 11.91 -15.00
CA TYR A 49 8.74 12.11 -13.56
C TYR A 49 7.62 11.23 -12.98
N GLY A 50 6.53 11.00 -13.72
CA GLY A 50 5.46 10.08 -13.33
C GLY A 50 5.94 8.63 -13.21
N GLY A 51 6.70 8.16 -14.20
CA GLY A 51 7.35 6.85 -14.16
C GLY A 51 8.32 6.71 -13.00
N LEU A 52 9.13 7.74 -12.73
CA LEU A 52 10.09 7.74 -11.62
C LEU A 52 9.39 7.71 -10.26
N LYS A 53 8.32 8.48 -10.07
CA LYS A 53 7.48 8.42 -8.84
C LYS A 53 6.99 6.99 -8.60
N TYR A 54 6.48 6.34 -9.64
CA TYR A 54 5.96 4.98 -9.55
C TYR A 54 7.05 3.95 -9.22
N ILE A 55 8.15 3.95 -9.97
CA ILE A 55 9.28 3.03 -9.72
C ILE A 55 9.85 3.25 -8.32
N GLY A 56 10.04 4.51 -7.91
CA GLY A 56 10.53 4.85 -6.59
C GLY A 56 9.64 4.32 -5.46
N LEU A 57 8.32 4.45 -5.61
CA LEU A 57 7.38 3.97 -4.58
C LEU A 57 7.30 2.44 -4.52
N VAL A 58 7.32 1.75 -5.67
CA VAL A 58 7.40 0.28 -5.74
C VAL A 58 8.70 -0.21 -5.11
N ALA A 59 9.83 0.43 -5.43
CA ALA A 59 11.14 0.09 -4.85
C ALA A 59 11.13 0.26 -3.33
N LEU A 60 10.60 1.39 -2.83
CA LEU A 60 10.45 1.64 -1.40
C LEU A 60 9.60 0.57 -0.72
N MET A 61 8.42 0.25 -1.28
CA MET A 61 7.55 -0.81 -0.75
C MET A 61 8.24 -2.17 -0.75
N THR A 62 9.06 -2.46 -1.76
CA THR A 62 9.84 -3.70 -1.86
C THR A 62 10.90 -3.77 -0.76
N VAL A 63 11.62 -2.67 -0.51
CA VAL A 63 12.61 -2.58 0.57
C VAL A 63 11.94 -2.77 1.93
N ILE A 64 10.84 -2.06 2.20
CA ILE A 64 10.08 -2.23 3.44
C ILE A 64 9.65 -3.69 3.63
N ARG A 65 9.12 -4.32 2.58
CA ARG A 65 8.71 -5.72 2.63
C ARG A 65 9.87 -6.67 2.93
N ASN A 66 11.08 -6.36 2.44
CA ASN A 66 12.26 -7.20 2.61
C ASN A 66 12.96 -6.99 3.96
N THR A 67 12.91 -5.77 4.52
CA THR A 67 13.63 -5.41 5.75
C THR A 67 12.78 -5.60 7.00
N ASN A 68 11.46 -5.45 6.92
CA ASN A 68 10.62 -5.36 8.12
C ASN A 68 10.32 -6.76 8.72
N PRO A 69 10.59 -7.00 10.02
CA PRO A 69 10.24 -8.27 10.66
C PRO A 69 8.73 -8.50 10.69
N ARG A 70 8.32 -9.78 10.74
CA ARG A 70 6.89 -10.14 10.78
C ARG A 70 6.26 -9.68 12.09
N VAL A 71 5.29 -8.77 11.99
CA VAL A 71 4.50 -8.26 13.13
C VAL A 71 3.31 -9.19 13.39
N ARG A 72 2.98 -9.42 14.66
CA ARG A 72 1.78 -10.20 15.04
C ARG A 72 0.52 -9.41 14.69
N ILE A 73 -0.52 -10.09 14.25
CA ILE A 73 -1.80 -9.47 13.87
C ILE A 73 -2.35 -8.61 15.02
N ASP A 74 -2.31 -9.07 16.26
CA ASP A 74 -2.79 -8.30 17.43
C ASP A 74 -2.06 -6.96 17.59
N GLN A 75 -0.75 -6.94 17.35
CA GLN A 75 0.06 -5.72 17.41
C GLN A 75 -0.25 -4.78 16.26
N ALA A 76 -0.43 -5.30 15.05
CA ALA A 76 -0.81 -4.52 13.88
C ALA A 76 -2.19 -3.88 14.07
N VAL A 77 -3.18 -4.66 14.52
CA VAL A 77 -4.53 -4.15 14.79
C VAL A 77 -4.48 -3.07 15.87
N LYS A 78 -3.80 -3.31 16.99
CA LYS A 78 -3.64 -2.31 18.06
C LYS A 78 -2.97 -1.03 17.58
N PHE A 79 -1.96 -1.13 16.72
CA PHE A 79 -1.27 0.03 16.17
C PHE A 79 -2.16 0.86 15.23
N PHE A 80 -2.86 0.20 14.31
CA PHE A 80 -3.72 0.90 13.36
C PHE A 80 -4.99 1.45 14.02
N TRP A 81 -5.64 0.71 14.93
CA TRP A 81 -6.87 1.14 15.60
C TRP A 81 -6.66 2.08 16.79
N GLY A 82 -5.46 2.12 17.37
CA GLY A 82 -5.15 2.97 18.52
C GLY A 82 -4.56 4.32 18.10
N PRO A 83 -3.22 4.45 18.07
CA PRO A 83 -2.58 5.73 17.82
C PRO A 83 -2.87 6.29 16.41
N MET A 84 -2.88 5.45 15.38
CA MET A 84 -2.99 5.93 13.99
C MET A 84 -4.37 6.51 13.66
N THR A 85 -5.46 5.89 14.13
CA THR A 85 -6.82 6.44 13.98
C THR A 85 -6.99 7.77 14.71
N VAL A 86 -6.46 7.88 15.94
CA VAL A 86 -6.54 9.12 16.71
C VAL A 86 -5.80 10.26 15.99
N ILE A 87 -4.60 9.99 15.49
CA ILE A 87 -3.83 10.98 14.70
C ILE A 87 -4.59 11.35 13.42
N ALA A 88 -5.21 10.39 12.73
CA ALA A 88 -6.00 10.66 11.54
C ALA A 88 -7.23 11.55 11.82
N ILE A 89 -7.94 11.30 12.94
CA ILE A 89 -9.07 12.13 13.37
C ILE A 89 -8.60 13.56 13.68
N ILE A 90 -7.48 13.71 14.39
CA ILE A 90 -6.88 15.03 14.66
C ILE A 90 -6.51 15.74 13.35
N ALA A 91 -5.90 15.04 12.39
CA ALA A 91 -5.56 15.60 11.09
C ALA A 91 -6.80 16.08 10.32
N ILE A 92 -7.91 15.33 10.37
CA ILE A 92 -9.19 15.74 9.76
C ILE A 92 -9.74 16.99 10.46
N ILE A 93 -9.76 17.03 11.79
CA ILE A 93 -10.23 18.19 12.56
C ILE A 93 -9.39 19.42 12.20
N LEU A 94 -8.06 19.31 12.21
CA LEU A 94 -7.16 20.40 11.84
C LEU A 94 -7.35 20.85 10.39
N ALA A 95 -7.58 19.93 9.46
CA ALA A 95 -7.86 20.27 8.07
C ALA A 95 -9.20 21.01 7.89
N LEU A 96 -10.20 20.73 8.75
CA LEU A 96 -11.49 21.43 8.74
C LEU A 96 -11.41 22.80 9.42
N LEU A 97 -10.60 22.96 10.48
CA LEU A 97 -10.41 24.23 11.18
C LEU A 97 -9.45 25.17 10.43
N GLY A 98 -8.42 24.63 9.78
CA GLY A 98 -7.44 25.40 9.00
C GLY A 98 -7.95 25.83 7.63
N ARG A 99 -9.27 25.94 7.49
CA ARG A 99 -9.94 26.46 6.29
C ARG A 99 -9.71 27.95 6.15
#